data_AF-A0A0G1WW95-F1
#
_entry.id   AF-A0A0G1WW95-F1
#
_cell.length_a   1.000
_cell.length_b   1.000
_cell.length_c   1.000
_cell.angle_alpha   90.00
_cell.angle_beta   90.00
_cell.angle_gamma   90.00
#
_symmetry.space_group_name_H-M   'P 1'
#
loop_
_entity.id
_entity.type
_entity.pdbx_description
1 polymer ?
#
loop_
_entity_poly.entity_id
_entity_poly.type
_entity_poly.pdbx_seq_one_letter_code
_entity_poly.pdbx_strand_id
1 'polypeptide(L)'
;MTGLSASKQLWWVLGFVLLLSLGVNMVIFGIYDWDLDDPFSRGLASALGLPAAIVNGRFVPLRNFYERSDMVMDLRQVGGSNSGISSQDLLTDLVREELVRELAARNQITVSSTQLALYAEYLTRSIAGGGDLQKFGLSADQFMNDFALPDYLKSLVAIRYLLEHGGKTAEEAQEARVQIVSGTMTFADAATKYSDDEASKYLGGDIGFWEQTDLPPWEGTAVFGLDLGEVSEVVVSPDGYRIFTVTARDEDSNPPQLQVRQIFFADHSFDEFFEDYSSRQSVYFFRNL
;
A
#
# COMPACT_ATOMS: atom_id res chain seq x y z
N MET A 1 30.85 58.85 -8.13
CA MET A 1 30.09 57.58 -8.05
C MET A 1 28.72 57.82 -8.67
N THR A 2 28.60 57.61 -9.98
CA THR A 2 27.35 57.82 -10.73
C THR A 2 26.48 56.58 -10.62
N GLY A 3 25.42 56.64 -9.83
CA GLY A 3 24.40 55.59 -9.81
C GLY A 3 23.77 55.44 -11.20
N LEU A 4 23.61 54.20 -11.66
CA LEU A 4 22.83 53.90 -12.86
C LEU A 4 21.42 54.50 -12.71
N SER A 5 20.88 55.11 -13.79
CA SER A 5 19.50 55.60 -13.77
C SER A 5 18.55 54.44 -13.45
N ALA A 6 17.50 54.70 -12.68
CA ALA A 6 16.53 53.68 -12.27
C ALA A 6 16.00 52.85 -13.47
N SER A 7 15.88 53.47 -14.65
CA SER A 7 15.51 52.80 -15.90
C SER A 7 16.54 51.77 -16.40
N LYS A 8 17.84 52.05 -16.31
CA LYS A 8 18.89 51.10 -16.71
C LYS A 8 18.99 49.94 -15.73
N GLN A 9 18.84 50.20 -14.43
CA GLN A 9 18.78 49.14 -13.41
C GLN A 9 17.60 48.21 -13.65
N LEU A 10 16.44 48.75 -14.02
CA LEU A 10 15.25 47.95 -14.37
C LEU A 10 15.51 47.01 -15.56
N TRP A 11 16.15 47.47 -16.64
CA TRP A 11 16.48 46.61 -17.79
C TRP A 11 17.47 45.50 -17.46
N TRP A 12 18.44 45.76 -16.58
CA TRP A 12 19.36 44.72 -16.09
C TRP A 12 18.64 43.66 -15.26
N VAL A 13 17.73 44.08 -14.37
CA VAL A 13 16.92 43.17 -13.57
C VAL A 13 16.02 42.33 -14.48
N LEU A 14 15.32 42.95 -15.44
CA LEU A 14 14.48 42.24 -16.41
C LEU A 14 15.27 41.24 -17.25
N GLY A 15 16.45 41.64 -17.75
CA GLY A 15 17.33 40.76 -18.51
C GLY A 15 17.82 39.57 -17.68
N PHE A 16 18.19 39.81 -16.41
CA PHE A 16 18.61 38.77 -15.49
C PHE A 16 17.47 37.78 -15.18
N VAL A 17 16.26 38.27 -14.91
CA VAL A 17 15.07 37.43 -14.67
C VAL A 17 14.74 36.58 -15.90
N LEU A 18 14.82 37.15 -17.10
CA LEU A 18 14.58 36.40 -18.34
C LEU A 18 15.64 35.30 -18.57
N LEU A 19 16.92 35.60 -18.37
CA LEU A 19 17.98 34.60 -18.48
C LEU A 19 17.83 33.48 -17.44
N LEU A 20 17.47 33.84 -16.21
CA LEU A 20 17.21 32.87 -15.15
C LEU A 20 15.99 31.99 -15.50
N SER A 21 14.93 32.59 -16.03
CA SER A 21 13.76 31.84 -16.51
C SER A 21 14.13 30.90 -17.66
N LEU A 22 14.91 31.34 -18.64
CA LEU A 22 15.36 30.50 -19.75
C LEU A 22 16.20 29.32 -19.25
N GLY A 23 17.11 29.57 -18.30
CA GLY A 23 17.93 28.52 -17.67
C GLY A 23 17.08 27.49 -16.94
N VAL A 24 16.11 27.92 -16.12
CA VAL A 24 15.17 27.02 -15.45
C VAL A 24 14.38 26.18 -16.46
N ASN A 25 13.84 26.80 -17.51
CA ASN A 25 13.10 26.08 -18.56
C ASN A 25 13.99 25.07 -19.31
N MET A 26 15.27 25.38 -19.53
CA MET A 26 16.22 24.46 -20.16
C MET A 26 16.50 23.23 -19.28
N VAL A 27 16.60 23.42 -17.97
CA VAL A 27 16.77 22.29 -17.03
C VAL A 27 15.50 21.43 -16.98
N ILE A 28 14.32 22.06 -16.93
CA ILE A 28 13.02 21.35 -17.01
C ILE A 28 12.94 20.53 -18.30
N PHE A 29 13.32 21.12 -19.44
CA PHE A 29 13.37 20.41 -20.71
C PHE A 29 14.35 19.23 -20.66
N GLY A 30 15.55 19.43 -20.11
CA GLY A 30 16.54 18.36 -19.96
C GLY A 30 16.06 17.20 -19.08
N ILE A 31 15.30 17.48 -18.02
CA ILE A 31 14.73 16.43 -17.14
C ILE A 31 13.80 15.49 -17.91
N TYR A 32 12.93 16.05 -18.77
CA TYR A 32 11.90 15.25 -19.45
C TYR A 32 12.34 14.67 -20.79
N ASP A 33 13.18 15.38 -21.55
CA ASP A 33 13.57 14.99 -22.91
C ASP A 33 14.92 14.26 -22.94
N TRP A 34 15.82 14.54 -21.98
CA TRP A 34 17.20 14.03 -21.95
C TRP A 34 17.53 13.22 -20.71
N ASP A 35 16.54 12.85 -19.90
CA ASP A 35 16.73 12.07 -18.68
C ASP A 35 17.73 12.69 -17.70
N LEU A 36 17.77 14.02 -17.62
CA LEU A 36 18.69 14.74 -16.74
C LEU A 36 18.33 14.48 -15.28
N ASP A 37 19.23 13.80 -14.57
CA ASP A 37 18.95 13.21 -13.25
C ASP A 37 19.99 13.55 -12.17
N ASP A 38 20.73 14.65 -12.36
CA ASP A 38 21.73 15.12 -11.40
C ASP A 38 21.08 15.78 -10.16
N PRO A 39 21.84 15.93 -9.05
CA PRO A 39 21.29 16.48 -7.79
C PRO A 39 20.64 17.86 -7.90
N PHE A 40 21.15 18.74 -8.78
CA PHE A 40 20.57 20.06 -8.98
C PHE A 40 19.24 19.96 -9.72
N SER A 41 19.19 19.17 -10.80
CA SER A 41 17.97 18.95 -11.59
C SER A 41 16.87 18.29 -10.76
N ARG A 42 17.20 17.25 -9.98
CA ARG A 42 16.27 16.63 -9.01
C ARG A 42 15.79 17.63 -7.96
N GLY A 43 16.70 18.42 -7.40
CA GLY A 43 16.37 19.44 -6.40
C GLY A 43 15.43 20.51 -6.95
N LEU A 44 15.68 20.97 -8.18
CA LEU A 44 14.82 21.91 -8.88
C LEU A 44 13.44 21.29 -9.17
N ALA A 45 13.40 20.04 -9.63
CA ALA A 45 12.16 19.33 -9.90
C ALA A 45 11.28 19.20 -8.64
N SER A 46 11.89 18.81 -7.51
CA SER A 46 11.22 18.69 -6.22
C SER A 46 10.74 20.05 -5.70
N ALA A 47 11.55 21.10 -5.83
CA ALA A 47 11.19 22.45 -5.39
C ALA A 47 10.04 23.06 -6.21
N LEU A 48 10.00 22.77 -7.51
CA LEU A 48 8.94 23.22 -8.42
C LEU A 48 7.72 22.30 -8.42
N GLY A 49 7.77 21.16 -7.74
CA GLY A 49 6.69 20.17 -7.72
C GLY A 49 6.39 19.61 -9.12
N LEU A 50 7.43 19.39 -9.93
CA LEU A 50 7.27 18.89 -11.29
C LEU A 50 6.58 17.51 -11.28
N PRO A 51 5.61 17.25 -12.19
CA PRO A 51 4.93 15.97 -12.26
C PRO A 51 5.73 14.93 -13.04
N ALA A 52 5.76 13.69 -12.57
CA ALA A 52 6.11 12.53 -13.39
C ALA A 52 4.95 12.12 -14.30
N ALA A 53 3.73 12.17 -13.75
CA ALA A 53 2.50 11.88 -14.47
C ALA A 53 1.35 12.76 -13.98
N ILE A 54 0.31 12.86 -14.79
CA ILE A 54 -1.01 13.34 -14.40
C ILE A 54 -1.99 12.18 -14.52
N VAL A 55 -2.81 11.98 -13.49
CA VAL A 55 -3.96 11.06 -13.54
C VAL A 55 -5.21 11.81 -13.09
N ASN A 56 -6.23 11.87 -13.95
CA ASN A 56 -7.48 12.61 -13.67
C ASN A 56 -7.27 14.07 -13.22
N GLY A 57 -6.22 14.73 -13.72
CA GLY A 57 -5.86 16.10 -13.33
C GLY A 57 -5.10 16.21 -11.99
N ARG A 58 -4.81 15.09 -11.31
CA ARG A 58 -3.95 15.03 -10.13
C ARG A 58 -2.51 14.76 -10.53
N PHE A 59 -1.58 15.46 -9.90
CA PHE A 59 -0.14 15.28 -10.15
C PHE A 59 0.40 14.11 -9.36
N VAL A 60 1.12 13.23 -10.05
CA VAL A 60 2.05 12.28 -9.45
C VAL A 60 3.43 12.98 -9.42
N PRO A 61 3.94 13.39 -8.25
CA PRO A 61 5.17 14.18 -8.18
C PRO A 61 6.40 13.41 -8.65
N LEU A 62 7.30 14.08 -9.37
CA LEU A 62 8.54 13.48 -9.86
C LEU A 62 9.50 13.08 -8.74
N ARG A 63 9.45 13.76 -7.59
CA ARG A 63 10.22 13.38 -6.40
C ARG A 63 9.92 11.93 -5.95
N ASN A 64 8.66 11.51 -5.99
CA ASN A 64 8.25 10.17 -5.56
C ASN A 64 8.85 9.10 -6.50
N PHE A 65 8.96 9.42 -7.79
CA PHE A 65 9.63 8.57 -8.76
C PHE A 65 11.12 8.43 -8.47
N TYR A 66 11.82 9.54 -8.19
CA TYR A 66 13.24 9.48 -7.82
C TYR A 66 13.47 8.69 -6.53
N GLU A 67 12.68 8.94 -5.49
CA GLU A 67 12.77 8.22 -4.21
C GLU A 67 12.55 6.71 -4.40
N ARG A 68 11.52 6.31 -5.16
CA ARG A 68 11.24 4.90 -5.45
C ARG A 68 12.34 4.26 -6.31
N SER A 69 12.88 5.00 -7.28
CA SER A 69 13.96 4.54 -8.15
C SER A 69 15.25 4.29 -7.37
N ASP A 70 15.66 5.23 -6.52
CA ASP A 70 16.86 5.12 -5.69
C ASP A 70 16.77 3.91 -4.76
N MET A 71 15.61 3.73 -4.13
CA MET A 71 15.32 2.60 -3.26
C MET A 71 15.39 1.24 -3.97
N VAL A 72 14.81 1.11 -5.17
CA VAL A 72 14.94 -0.13 -5.96
C VAL A 72 16.40 -0.41 -6.31
N MET A 73 17.19 0.63 -6.61
CA MET A 73 18.61 0.48 -6.89
C MET A 73 19.41 0.06 -5.65
N ASP A 74 19.07 0.56 -4.47
CA ASP A 74 19.68 0.13 -3.20
C ASP A 74 19.36 -1.33 -2.87
N LEU A 75 18.09 -1.74 -3.04
CA LEU A 75 17.68 -3.13 -2.83
C LEU A 75 18.35 -4.11 -3.80
N ARG A 76 18.57 -3.71 -5.06
CA ARG A 76 19.34 -4.51 -6.03
C ARG A 76 20.79 -4.72 -5.58
N GLN A 77 21.40 -3.70 -4.98
CA GLN A 77 22.78 -3.77 -4.49
C GLN A 77 22.90 -4.67 -3.25
N VAL A 78 21.93 -4.63 -2.34
CA VAL A 78 21.95 -5.40 -1.09
C VAL A 78 21.52 -6.86 -1.30
N GLY A 79 20.49 -7.10 -2.12
CA GLY A 79 19.88 -8.43 -2.29
C GLY A 79 20.51 -9.29 -3.39
N GLY A 80 21.45 -8.77 -4.17
CA GLY A 80 22.08 -9.48 -5.30
C GLY A 80 21.11 -9.90 -6.42
N SER A 81 19.87 -9.42 -6.37
CA SER A 81 18.80 -9.74 -7.31
C SER A 81 18.62 -8.59 -8.29
N ASN A 82 18.74 -8.87 -9.60
CA ASN A 82 18.25 -7.99 -10.64
C ASN A 82 16.71 -8.08 -10.65
N SER A 83 16.06 -7.39 -9.71
CA SER A 83 14.61 -7.19 -9.78
C SER A 83 14.33 -6.57 -11.16
N GLY A 84 13.56 -7.23 -12.03
CA GLY A 84 13.31 -6.78 -13.41
C GLY A 84 12.47 -5.51 -13.53
N ILE A 85 12.29 -4.76 -12.43
CA ILE A 85 11.42 -3.58 -12.33
C ILE A 85 11.98 -2.47 -13.20
N SER A 86 11.21 -2.07 -14.20
CA SER A 86 11.55 -0.97 -15.10
C SER A 86 11.09 0.37 -14.54
N SER A 87 11.64 1.47 -15.06
CA SER A 87 11.16 2.82 -14.75
C SER A 87 9.68 3.00 -15.10
N GLN A 88 9.20 2.31 -16.13
CA GLN A 88 7.78 2.34 -16.53
C GLN A 88 6.89 1.65 -15.49
N ASP A 89 7.35 0.54 -14.92
CA ASP A 89 6.62 -0.16 -13.85
C ASP A 89 6.50 0.74 -12.62
N LEU A 90 7.58 1.43 -12.23
CA LEU A 90 7.57 2.38 -11.11
C LEU A 90 6.60 3.54 -11.33
N LEU A 91 6.56 4.11 -12.53
CA LEU A 91 5.60 5.17 -12.84
C LEU A 91 4.16 4.64 -12.82
N THR A 92 3.95 3.42 -13.33
CA THR A 92 2.63 2.77 -13.32
C THR A 92 2.16 2.54 -11.89
N ASP A 93 3.04 2.07 -11.01
CA ASP A 93 2.76 1.86 -9.59
C ASP A 93 2.38 3.17 -8.91
N LEU A 94 3.15 4.25 -9.13
CA LEU A 94 2.85 5.56 -8.54
C LEU A 94 1.52 6.13 -9.03
N VAL A 95 1.17 5.93 -10.31
CA VAL A 95 -0.15 6.29 -10.83
C VAL A 95 -1.26 5.49 -10.16
N ARG A 96 -1.07 4.16 -10.00
CA ARG A 96 -2.03 3.29 -9.32
C ARG A 96 -2.20 3.69 -7.84
N GLU A 97 -1.11 4.05 -7.16
CA GLU A 97 -1.16 4.56 -5.79
C GLU A 97 -1.97 5.86 -5.70
N GLU A 98 -1.81 6.78 -6.65
CA GLU A 98 -2.61 8.02 -6.69
C GLU A 98 -4.09 7.74 -6.97
N LEU A 99 -4.40 6.75 -7.81
CA LEU A 99 -5.77 6.28 -8.01
C LEU A 99 -6.39 5.66 -6.75
N VAL A 100 -5.61 4.90 -5.97
CA VAL A 100 -6.05 4.41 -4.67
C VAL A 100 -6.33 5.56 -3.71
N ARG A 101 -5.46 6.57 -3.64
CA ARG A 101 -5.68 7.77 -2.82
C ARG A 101 -6.94 8.50 -3.23
N GLU A 102 -7.21 8.60 -4.52
CA GLU A 102 -8.45 9.14 -5.05
C GLU A 102 -9.67 8.32 -4.61
N LEU A 103 -9.63 7.00 -4.74
CA LEU A 103 -10.72 6.13 -4.28
C LEU A 103 -10.93 6.21 -2.77
N ALA A 104 -9.87 6.26 -1.98
CA ALA A 104 -9.93 6.43 -0.54
C ALA A 104 -10.61 7.76 -0.17
N ALA A 105 -10.21 8.86 -0.82
CA ALA A 105 -10.82 10.17 -0.61
C ALA A 105 -12.31 10.19 -1.01
N ARG A 106 -12.66 9.60 -2.16
CA ARG A 106 -14.05 9.49 -2.64
C ARG A 106 -14.92 8.67 -1.68
N ASN A 107 -14.37 7.62 -1.07
CA ASN A 107 -15.05 6.78 -0.09
C ASN A 107 -14.94 7.29 1.36
N GLN A 108 -14.41 8.50 1.56
CA GLN A 108 -14.24 9.11 2.89
C GLN A 108 -13.43 8.24 3.87
N ILE A 109 -12.49 7.46 3.34
CA ILE A 109 -11.61 6.60 4.13
C ILE A 109 -10.57 7.50 4.82
N THR A 110 -10.55 7.44 6.14
CA THR A 110 -9.57 8.14 6.98
C THR A 110 -8.70 7.12 7.69
N VAL A 111 -7.39 7.37 7.73
CA VAL A 111 -6.42 6.51 8.42
C VAL A 111 -6.03 7.17 9.73
N SER A 112 -6.33 6.51 10.86
CA SER A 112 -5.80 6.96 12.15
C SER A 112 -4.32 6.61 12.27
N SER A 113 -3.54 7.45 12.96
CA SER A 113 -2.11 7.21 13.20
C SER A 113 -1.86 5.89 13.92
N THR A 114 -2.76 5.51 14.84
CA THR A 114 -2.67 4.25 15.59
C THR A 114 -2.86 3.04 14.68
N GLN A 115 -3.88 3.05 13.82
CA GLN A 115 -4.12 1.93 12.90
C GLN A 115 -2.99 1.78 11.88
N LEU A 116 -2.47 2.91 11.36
CA LEU A 116 -1.34 2.87 10.45
C LEU A 116 -0.09 2.30 11.13
N ALA A 117 0.16 2.66 12.40
CA ALA A 117 1.29 2.12 13.15
C ALA A 117 1.17 0.61 13.38
N LEU A 118 -0.03 0.12 13.74
CA LEU A 118 -0.29 -1.32 13.86
C LEU A 118 -0.09 -2.05 12.53
N TYR A 119 -0.56 -1.46 11.44
CA TYR A 119 -0.38 -2.04 10.10
C TYR A 119 1.09 -2.06 9.67
N ALA A 120 1.84 -1.00 9.97
CA ALA A 120 3.26 -0.93 9.68
C ALA A 120 4.08 -1.94 10.49
N GLU A 121 3.70 -2.19 11.75
CA GLU A 121 4.30 -3.26 12.55
C GLU A 121 4.02 -4.63 11.93
N TYR A 122 2.77 -4.90 11.54
CA TYR A 122 2.38 -6.11 10.82
C TYR A 122 3.20 -6.30 9.53
N LEU A 123 3.32 -5.29 8.67
CA LEU A 123 4.11 -5.36 7.44
C LEU A 123 5.59 -5.61 7.71
N THR A 124 6.14 -4.98 8.76
CA THR A 124 7.54 -5.20 9.15
C THR A 124 7.75 -6.65 9.60
N ARG A 125 6.80 -7.23 10.32
CA ARG A 125 6.86 -8.64 10.73
C ARG A 125 6.72 -9.59 9.55
N SER A 126 5.76 -9.33 8.64
CA SER A 126 5.50 -10.21 7.50
C SER A 126 6.63 -10.18 6.46
N ILE A 127 7.23 -9.02 6.21
CA ILE A 127 8.29 -8.84 5.20
C ILE A 127 9.68 -9.15 5.78
N ALA A 128 9.97 -8.65 6.98
CA ALA A 128 11.30 -8.72 7.57
C ALA A 128 11.46 -9.76 8.68
N GLY A 129 10.42 -10.57 8.96
CA GLY A 129 10.41 -11.48 10.11
C GLY A 129 10.56 -10.75 11.44
N GLY A 130 10.13 -9.48 11.51
CA GLY A 130 10.32 -8.58 12.65
C GLY A 130 11.71 -7.92 12.68
N GLY A 131 12.44 -7.96 11.56
CA GLY A 131 13.78 -7.39 11.44
C GLY A 131 13.81 -5.85 11.35
N ASP A 132 15.01 -5.31 11.57
CA ASP A 132 15.28 -3.87 11.50
C ASP A 132 15.18 -3.33 10.06
N LEU A 133 14.24 -2.41 9.83
CA LEU A 133 14.04 -1.72 8.55
C LEU A 133 15.30 -1.00 8.05
N GLN A 134 16.22 -0.63 8.95
CA GLN A 134 17.51 -0.03 8.59
C GLN A 134 18.37 -0.97 7.74
N LYS A 135 18.18 -2.30 7.84
CA LYS A 135 18.86 -3.27 6.97
C LYS A 135 18.49 -3.10 5.50
N PHE A 136 17.34 -2.50 5.24
CA PHE A 136 16.87 -2.15 3.89
C PHE A 136 17.19 -0.70 3.52
N GLY A 137 17.95 0.03 4.35
CA GLY A 137 18.30 1.44 4.11
C GLY A 137 17.14 2.41 4.31
N LEU A 138 16.01 1.96 4.88
CA LEU A 138 14.81 2.76 5.03
C LEU A 138 14.73 3.39 6.42
N SER A 139 14.47 4.70 6.49
CA SER A 139 14.02 5.32 7.72
C SER A 139 12.58 4.91 8.06
N ALA A 140 12.21 4.98 9.33
CA ALA A 140 10.84 4.68 9.76
C ALA A 140 9.82 5.58 9.05
N ASP A 141 10.10 6.88 8.91
CA ASP A 141 9.20 7.82 8.25
C ASP A 141 9.01 7.51 6.75
N GLN A 142 10.08 7.12 6.05
CA GLN A 142 9.99 6.69 4.65
C GLN A 142 9.18 5.41 4.53
N PHE A 143 9.45 4.41 5.38
CA PHE A 143 8.66 3.18 5.38
C PHE A 143 7.17 3.44 5.61
N MET A 144 6.85 4.30 6.57
CA MET A 144 5.47 4.66 6.89
C MET A 144 4.76 5.35 5.72
N ASN A 145 5.41 6.33 5.09
CA ASN A 145 4.77 7.18 4.08
C ASN A 145 4.77 6.57 2.67
N ASP A 146 5.85 5.86 2.32
CA ASP A 146 6.11 5.41 0.95
C ASP A 146 5.72 3.94 0.72
N PHE A 147 5.47 3.19 1.80
CA PHE A 147 5.06 1.79 1.74
C PHE A 147 3.80 1.52 2.55
N ALA A 148 3.86 1.69 3.87
CA ALA A 148 2.79 1.25 4.75
C ALA A 148 1.48 2.01 4.47
N LEU A 149 1.54 3.33 4.29
CA LEU A 149 0.35 4.13 4.02
C LEU A 149 -0.31 3.83 2.66
N PRO A 150 0.41 3.83 1.52
CA PRO A 150 -0.18 3.45 0.22
C PRO A 150 -0.82 2.07 0.25
N ASP A 151 -0.11 1.09 0.80
CA ASP A 151 -0.59 -0.29 0.88
C ASP A 151 -1.79 -0.43 1.82
N TYR A 152 -1.76 0.24 2.98
CA TYR A 152 -2.89 0.27 3.90
C TYR A 152 -4.13 0.91 3.27
N LEU A 153 -3.97 2.03 2.54
CA LEU A 153 -5.08 2.65 1.83
C LEU A 153 -5.67 1.73 0.77
N LYS A 154 -4.82 1.00 0.02
CA LYS A 154 -5.29 0.00 -0.95
C LYS A 154 -6.12 -1.07 -0.26
N SER A 155 -5.61 -1.61 0.85
CA SER A 155 -6.30 -2.61 1.66
C SER A 155 -7.64 -2.11 2.19
N LEU A 156 -7.72 -0.88 2.70
CA LEU A 156 -8.97 -0.29 3.17
C LEU A 156 -9.98 -0.02 2.05
N VAL A 157 -9.51 0.42 0.87
CA VAL A 157 -10.37 0.58 -0.31
C VAL A 157 -10.91 -0.78 -0.76
N ALA A 158 -10.10 -1.82 -0.76
CA ALA A 158 -10.50 -3.18 -1.09
C ALA A 158 -11.56 -3.72 -0.11
N ILE A 159 -11.30 -3.60 1.20
CA ILE A 159 -12.26 -3.99 2.25
C ILE A 159 -13.58 -3.23 2.07
N ARG A 160 -13.52 -1.92 1.81
CA ARG A 160 -14.71 -1.10 1.58
C ARG A 160 -15.50 -1.58 0.35
N TYR A 161 -14.80 -1.88 -0.74
CA TYR A 161 -15.40 -2.40 -1.95
C TYR A 161 -16.10 -3.73 -1.71
N LEU A 162 -15.44 -4.68 -1.05
CA LEU A 162 -15.98 -6.01 -0.74
C LEU A 162 -17.17 -5.94 0.23
N LEU A 163 -17.16 -5.01 1.19
CA LEU A 163 -18.33 -4.76 2.05
C LEU A 163 -19.56 -4.28 1.27
N GLU A 164 -19.36 -3.51 0.20
CA GLU A 164 -20.45 -2.94 -0.61
C GLU A 164 -20.90 -3.86 -1.74
N HIS A 165 -20.00 -4.70 -2.25
CA HIS A 165 -20.20 -5.52 -3.45
C HIS A 165 -20.09 -7.02 -3.15
N GLY A 166 -20.09 -7.40 -1.87
CA GLY A 166 -20.02 -8.78 -1.42
C GLY A 166 -21.16 -9.59 -2.02
N GLY A 167 -20.80 -10.41 -3.00
CA GLY A 167 -21.75 -11.25 -3.73
C GLY A 167 -21.76 -12.66 -3.18
N LYS A 168 -21.67 -13.63 -4.09
CA LYS A 168 -21.73 -15.06 -3.79
C LYS A 168 -20.73 -15.50 -2.71
N THR A 169 -19.50 -15.00 -2.75
CA THR A 169 -18.45 -15.39 -1.78
C THR A 169 -18.80 -14.97 -0.35
N ALA A 170 -19.36 -13.78 -0.16
CA ALA A 170 -19.82 -13.31 1.15
C ALA A 170 -20.99 -14.15 1.68
N GLU A 171 -21.92 -14.53 0.79
CA GLU A 171 -23.04 -15.42 1.12
C GLU A 171 -22.55 -16.82 1.52
N GLU A 172 -21.56 -17.37 0.80
CA GLU A 172 -20.94 -18.67 1.11
C GLU A 172 -20.21 -18.65 2.46
N ALA A 173 -19.48 -17.58 2.77
CA ALA A 173 -18.87 -17.39 4.08
C ALA A 173 -19.92 -17.34 5.20
N GLN A 174 -21.01 -16.60 5.00
CA GLN A 174 -22.09 -16.53 5.97
C GLN A 174 -22.80 -17.87 6.16
N GLU A 175 -23.03 -18.62 5.08
CA GLU A 175 -23.63 -19.96 5.14
C GLU A 175 -22.75 -20.92 5.95
N ALA A 176 -21.44 -20.95 5.68
CA ALA A 176 -20.48 -21.76 6.41
C ALA A 176 -20.51 -21.43 7.90
N ARG A 177 -20.50 -20.14 8.25
CA ARG A 177 -20.60 -19.69 9.64
C ARG A 177 -21.87 -20.20 10.32
N VAL A 178 -23.03 -20.06 9.68
CA VAL A 178 -24.32 -20.52 10.22
C VAL A 178 -24.32 -22.03 10.46
N GLN A 179 -23.70 -22.82 9.58
CA GLN A 179 -23.57 -24.27 9.76
C GLN A 179 -22.69 -24.63 10.96
N ILE A 180 -21.61 -23.87 11.18
CA ILE A 180 -20.71 -24.08 12.33
C ILE A 180 -21.39 -23.70 13.64
N VAL A 181 -21.95 -22.48 13.72
CA VAL A 181 -22.59 -21.96 14.94
C VAL A 181 -23.82 -22.79 15.32
N SER A 182 -24.57 -23.32 14.36
CA SER A 182 -25.71 -24.20 14.63
C SER A 182 -25.32 -25.63 15.05
N GLY A 183 -24.03 -25.98 14.99
CA GLY A 183 -23.52 -27.32 15.29
C GLY A 183 -23.82 -28.36 14.20
N THR A 184 -24.28 -27.94 13.02
CA THR A 184 -24.54 -28.82 11.87
C THR A 184 -23.23 -29.32 11.24
N MET A 185 -22.16 -28.55 11.36
CA MET A 185 -20.83 -28.86 10.82
C MET A 185 -19.76 -28.44 11.83
N THR A 186 -18.68 -29.20 11.95
CA THR A 186 -17.54 -28.75 12.77
C THR A 186 -16.73 -27.69 12.03
N PHE A 187 -15.99 -26.84 12.76
CA PHE A 187 -15.09 -25.87 12.12
C PHE A 187 -14.08 -26.55 11.20
N ALA A 188 -13.54 -27.71 11.60
CA ALA A 188 -12.54 -28.45 10.82
C ALA A 188 -13.13 -29.02 9.51
N ASP A 189 -14.36 -29.54 9.55
CA ASP A 189 -15.06 -30.00 8.35
C ASP A 189 -15.38 -28.82 7.41
N ALA A 190 -15.80 -27.68 7.98
CA ALA A 190 -16.06 -26.47 7.22
C ALA A 190 -14.78 -25.92 6.57
N ALA A 191 -13.65 -25.93 7.29
CA ALA A 191 -12.35 -25.56 6.73
C ALA A 191 -11.98 -26.46 5.55
N THR A 192 -12.12 -27.78 5.69
CA THR A 192 -11.84 -28.73 4.60
C THR A 192 -12.74 -28.52 3.39
N LYS A 193 -14.02 -28.19 3.62
CA LYS A 193 -15.04 -28.08 2.57
C LYS A 193 -14.98 -26.74 1.83
N TYR A 194 -14.81 -25.64 2.55
CA TYR A 194 -15.02 -24.29 2.03
C TYR A 194 -13.74 -23.46 1.92
N SER A 195 -12.69 -23.75 2.70
CA SER A 195 -11.53 -22.87 2.76
C SER A 195 -10.69 -22.94 1.49
N ASP A 196 -10.39 -21.78 0.92
CA ASP A 196 -9.43 -21.58 -0.16
C ASP A 196 -7.97 -21.52 0.35
N ASP A 197 -7.75 -21.53 1.67
CA ASP A 197 -6.41 -21.63 2.25
C ASP A 197 -5.89 -23.08 2.18
N GLU A 198 -5.16 -23.38 1.10
CA GLU A 198 -4.52 -24.69 0.87
C GLU A 198 -3.57 -25.13 1.99
N ALA A 199 -2.97 -24.20 2.73
CA ALA A 199 -2.00 -24.53 3.77
C ALA A 199 -2.66 -25.07 5.05
N SER A 200 -3.84 -24.55 5.41
CA SER A 200 -4.52 -24.89 6.67
C SER A 200 -5.79 -25.71 6.50
N LYS A 201 -6.42 -25.74 5.31
CA LYS A 201 -7.75 -26.36 5.14
C LYS A 201 -7.80 -27.84 5.54
N TYR A 202 -6.74 -28.59 5.25
CA TYR A 202 -6.62 -30.01 5.62
C TYR A 202 -6.13 -30.22 7.07
N LEU A 203 -5.73 -29.15 7.76
CA LEU A 203 -5.38 -29.11 9.18
C LEU A 203 -6.55 -28.58 10.03
N GLY A 204 -7.77 -28.63 9.49
CA GLY A 204 -8.96 -28.10 10.15
C GLY A 204 -8.95 -26.57 10.29
N GLY A 205 -8.21 -25.88 9.43
CA GLY A 205 -8.04 -24.43 9.43
C GLY A 205 -6.95 -23.92 10.38
N ASP A 206 -6.20 -24.80 11.05
CA ASP A 206 -5.19 -24.39 12.03
C ASP A 206 -4.01 -23.66 11.37
N ILE A 207 -3.79 -22.42 11.82
CA ILE A 207 -2.68 -21.57 11.39
C ILE A 207 -1.62 -21.39 12.49
N GLY A 208 -1.78 -22.05 13.64
CA GLY A 208 -0.83 -22.01 14.75
C GLY A 208 -1.07 -20.85 15.71
N PHE A 209 0.00 -20.50 16.46
CA PHE A 209 -0.03 -19.45 17.47
C PHE A 209 0.38 -18.11 16.86
N TRP A 210 -0.44 -17.09 17.09
CA TRP A 210 -0.23 -15.73 16.57
C TRP A 210 -0.30 -14.72 17.70
N GLU A 211 0.55 -13.70 17.64
CA GLU A 211 0.43 -12.46 18.40
C GLU A 211 -0.49 -11.49 17.66
N GLN A 212 -1.01 -10.48 18.37
CA GLN A 212 -1.94 -9.52 17.75
C GLN A 212 -1.30 -8.75 16.59
N THR A 213 0.00 -8.50 16.66
CA THR A 213 0.77 -7.75 15.67
C THR A 213 1.27 -8.62 14.51
N ASP A 214 1.12 -9.93 14.60
CA ASP A 214 1.37 -10.84 13.47
C ASP A 214 0.18 -10.86 12.49
N LEU A 215 -0.99 -10.38 12.93
CA LEU A 215 -2.20 -10.24 12.12
C LEU A 215 -2.42 -8.78 11.69
N PRO A 216 -3.01 -8.54 10.51
CA PRO A 216 -3.37 -7.19 10.12
C PRO A 216 -4.50 -6.65 11.02
N PRO A 217 -4.65 -5.32 11.19
CA PRO A 217 -5.56 -4.73 12.18
C PRO A 217 -7.02 -5.18 12.07
N TRP A 218 -7.52 -5.44 10.86
CA TRP A 218 -8.90 -5.88 10.62
C TRP A 218 -9.15 -7.33 11.07
N GLU A 219 -8.12 -8.17 11.12
CA GLU A 219 -8.20 -9.56 11.62
C GLU A 219 -7.81 -9.66 13.09
N GLY A 220 -6.71 -9.02 13.49
CA GLY A 220 -6.20 -9.06 14.86
C GLY A 220 -7.23 -8.56 15.88
N THR A 221 -8.01 -7.53 15.54
CA THR A 221 -9.10 -7.03 16.40
C THR A 221 -10.21 -8.08 16.58
N ALA A 222 -10.57 -8.80 15.52
CA ALA A 222 -11.59 -9.83 15.59
C ALA A 222 -11.10 -11.03 16.40
N VAL A 223 -9.92 -11.58 16.05
CA VAL A 223 -9.35 -12.79 16.67
C VAL A 223 -9.11 -12.60 18.17
N PHE A 224 -8.48 -11.49 18.58
CA PHE A 224 -8.16 -11.26 19.99
C PHE A 224 -9.36 -10.85 20.85
N GLY A 225 -10.49 -10.53 20.21
CA GLY A 225 -11.77 -10.29 20.88
C GLY A 225 -12.58 -11.56 21.17
N LEU A 226 -12.22 -12.71 20.61
CA LEU A 226 -12.99 -13.95 20.72
C LEU A 226 -12.73 -14.69 22.04
N ASP A 227 -13.77 -15.28 22.61
CA ASP A 227 -13.65 -16.29 23.66
C ASP A 227 -13.13 -17.63 23.09
N LEU A 228 -12.64 -18.50 23.98
CA LEU A 228 -12.14 -19.83 23.61
C LEU A 228 -13.28 -20.67 22.97
N GLY A 229 -13.07 -21.10 21.73
CA GLY A 229 -14.06 -21.86 20.96
C GLY A 229 -15.18 -21.01 20.34
N GLU A 230 -15.18 -19.69 20.55
CA GLU A 230 -16.11 -18.79 19.87
C GLU A 230 -15.80 -18.72 18.37
N VAL A 231 -16.84 -18.63 17.55
CA VAL A 231 -16.74 -18.46 16.10
C VAL A 231 -17.03 -17.01 15.76
N SER A 232 -16.07 -16.34 15.14
CA SER A 232 -16.20 -14.93 14.77
C SER A 232 -17.36 -14.68 13.82
N GLU A 233 -17.83 -13.43 13.76
CA GLU A 233 -18.53 -12.94 12.56
C GLU A 233 -17.63 -13.08 11.31
N VAL A 234 -18.22 -12.98 10.12
CA VAL A 234 -17.45 -12.96 8.88
C VAL A 234 -16.61 -11.68 8.84
N VAL A 235 -15.29 -11.84 8.85
CA VAL A 235 -14.32 -10.74 8.77
C VAL A 235 -14.01 -10.48 7.31
N VAL A 236 -14.15 -9.24 6.87
CA VAL A 236 -13.76 -8.82 5.52
C VAL A 236 -12.31 -8.39 5.53
N SER A 237 -11.53 -8.98 4.63
CA SER A 237 -10.12 -8.67 4.38
C SER A 237 -9.96 -8.17 2.94
N PRO A 238 -8.81 -7.57 2.56
CA PRO A 238 -8.61 -7.01 1.22
C PRO A 238 -8.73 -8.03 0.07
N ASP A 239 -8.55 -9.30 0.38
CA ASP A 239 -8.49 -10.45 -0.54
C ASP A 239 -9.68 -11.42 -0.37
N GLY A 240 -10.70 -11.05 0.41
CA GLY A 240 -11.91 -11.83 0.57
C GLY A 240 -12.44 -11.85 2.00
N TYR A 241 -12.89 -13.02 2.45
CA TYR A 241 -13.62 -13.18 3.71
C TYR A 241 -12.98 -14.26 4.57
N ARG A 242 -12.99 -14.06 5.88
CA ARG A 242 -12.45 -15.03 6.84
C ARG A 242 -13.42 -15.26 7.99
N ILE A 243 -13.42 -16.49 8.49
CA ILE A 243 -14.07 -16.85 9.76
C ILE A 243 -12.98 -17.40 10.66
N PHE A 244 -12.95 -16.97 11.91
CA PHE A 244 -11.94 -17.37 12.88
C PHE A 244 -12.54 -18.09 14.09
N THR A 245 -11.72 -18.92 14.73
CA THR A 245 -11.96 -19.39 16.09
C THR A 245 -10.64 -19.54 16.84
N VAL A 246 -10.67 -19.35 18.16
CA VAL A 246 -9.51 -19.52 19.05
C VAL A 246 -9.61 -20.86 19.76
N THR A 247 -8.58 -21.71 19.63
CA THR A 247 -8.57 -23.06 20.21
C THR A 247 -7.69 -23.21 21.44
N ALA A 248 -6.75 -22.28 21.65
CA ALA A 248 -5.92 -22.22 22.84
C ALA A 248 -5.41 -20.80 23.08
N ARG A 249 -5.01 -20.52 24.32
CA ARG A 249 -4.31 -19.29 24.73
C ARG A 249 -3.00 -19.70 25.37
N ASP A 250 -1.90 -19.10 24.93
CA ASP A 250 -0.61 -19.21 25.59
C ASP A 250 -0.37 -17.92 26.39
N GLU A 251 -0.76 -17.94 27.67
CA GLU A 251 -0.56 -16.81 28.57
C GLU A 251 0.88 -16.72 29.12
N ASP A 252 1.68 -17.78 28.95
CA ASP A 252 3.08 -17.81 29.39
C ASP A 252 4.01 -17.16 28.34
N SER A 253 3.57 -17.08 27.09
CA SER A 253 4.22 -16.30 26.04
C SER A 253 4.19 -14.79 26.31
N ASN A 254 5.24 -14.09 25.89
CA ASN A 254 5.32 -12.63 26.01
C ASN A 254 5.76 -12.01 24.67
N PRO A 255 4.85 -11.38 23.93
CA PRO A 255 3.44 -11.13 24.29
C PRO A 255 2.55 -12.40 24.21
N PRO A 256 1.34 -12.38 24.82
CA PRO A 256 0.41 -13.50 24.77
C PRO A 256 0.01 -13.89 23.35
N GLN A 257 -0.05 -15.19 23.10
CA GLN A 257 -0.38 -15.77 21.79
C GLN A 257 -1.69 -16.55 21.83
N LEU A 258 -2.39 -16.57 20.70
CA LEU A 258 -3.62 -17.34 20.51
C LEU A 258 -3.40 -18.40 19.44
N GLN A 259 -3.82 -19.64 19.71
CA GLN A 259 -3.91 -20.64 18.64
C GLN A 259 -5.18 -20.39 17.85
N VAL A 260 -5.02 -20.10 16.56
CA VAL A 260 -6.10 -19.64 15.69
C VAL A 260 -6.39 -20.69 14.63
N ARG A 261 -7.68 -20.88 14.34
CA ARG A 261 -8.13 -21.51 13.11
C ARG A 261 -8.84 -20.51 12.23
N GLN A 262 -8.67 -20.63 10.92
CA GLN A 262 -9.37 -19.84 9.92
C GLN A 262 -10.09 -20.70 8.88
N ILE A 263 -11.11 -20.10 8.27
CA ILE A 263 -11.68 -20.51 6.98
C ILE A 263 -11.59 -19.29 6.09
N PHE A 264 -10.86 -19.39 4.98
CA PHE A 264 -10.64 -18.30 4.04
C PHE A 264 -11.49 -18.51 2.79
N PHE A 265 -12.16 -17.46 2.33
CA PHE A 265 -12.94 -17.43 1.10
C PHE A 265 -12.33 -16.35 0.21
N ALA A 266 -11.62 -16.75 -0.83
CA ALA A 266 -10.91 -15.84 -1.71
C ALA A 266 -11.89 -15.04 -2.57
N ASP A 267 -11.67 -13.73 -2.66
CA ASP A 267 -12.44 -12.84 -3.53
C ASP A 267 -11.50 -11.86 -4.25
N HIS A 268 -11.39 -12.02 -5.57
CA HIS A 268 -10.55 -11.21 -6.44
C HIS A 268 -11.31 -10.08 -7.15
N SER A 269 -12.58 -9.87 -6.81
CA SER A 269 -13.44 -8.88 -7.51
C SER A 269 -12.94 -7.45 -7.36
N PHE A 270 -12.23 -7.13 -6.27
CA PHE A 270 -11.59 -5.82 -6.12
C PHE A 270 -10.42 -5.65 -7.09
N ASP A 271 -9.58 -6.66 -7.27
CA ASP A 271 -8.45 -6.57 -8.20
C ASP A 271 -8.94 -6.40 -9.63
N GLU A 272 -9.95 -7.18 -10.05
CA GLU A 272 -10.60 -7.05 -11.35
C GLU A 272 -11.22 -5.65 -11.54
N PHE A 273 -11.95 -5.16 -10.53
CA PHE A 273 -12.51 -3.81 -10.53
C PHE A 273 -11.41 -2.76 -10.64
N PHE A 274 -10.34 -2.87 -9.86
CA PHE A 274 -9.31 -1.86 -9.78
C PHE A 274 -8.47 -1.82 -11.06
N GLU A 275 -8.26 -2.96 -11.70
CA GLU A 275 -7.59 -3.05 -12.99
C GLU A 275 -8.44 -2.43 -14.11
N ASP A 276 -9.73 -2.77 -14.19
CA ASP A 276 -10.66 -2.13 -15.13
C ASP A 276 -10.78 -0.62 -14.86
N TYR A 277 -10.96 -0.22 -13.60
CA TYR A 277 -10.99 1.17 -13.17
C TYR A 277 -9.75 1.90 -13.65
N SER A 278 -8.55 1.39 -13.33
CA SER A 278 -7.27 2.00 -13.69
C SER A 278 -7.09 2.16 -15.20
N SER A 279 -7.49 1.16 -15.99
CA SER A 279 -7.35 1.17 -17.45
C SER A 279 -8.20 2.25 -18.14
N ARG A 280 -9.30 2.68 -17.49
CA ARG A 280 -10.23 3.70 -18.01
C ARG A 280 -9.85 5.12 -17.59
N GLN A 281 -8.84 5.31 -16.74
CA GLN A 281 -8.45 6.63 -16.27
C GLN A 281 -7.60 7.38 -17.29
N SER A 282 -7.74 8.70 -17.31
CA SER A 282 -6.92 9.55 -18.18
C SER A 282 -5.55 9.74 -17.54
N VAL A 283 -4.54 9.05 -18.07
CA VAL A 283 -3.15 9.13 -17.62
C VAL A 283 -2.29 9.79 -18.69
N TYR A 284 -1.48 10.77 -18.27
CA TYR A 284 -0.47 11.41 -19.10
C TYR A 284 0.88 11.34 -18.40
N PHE A 285 1.86 10.69 -19.04
CA PHE A 285 3.24 10.65 -18.57
C PHE A 285 4.04 11.79 -19.21
N PHE A 286 4.82 12.51 -18.40
CA PHE A 286 5.66 13.62 -18.90
C PHE A 286 7.00 13.16 -19.45
N ARG A 287 7.43 11.96 -19.05
CA ARG A 287 8.68 11.36 -19.50
C ARG A 287 8.34 10.33 -20.58
N ASN A 288 8.92 10.48 -21.76
CA ASN A 288 8.92 9.42 -22.78
C ASN A 288 9.95 8.38 -22.33
N LEU A 289 9.50 7.36 -21.60
CA LEU A 289 10.31 6.19 -21.23
C LEU A 289 10.06 5.04 -22.21
#